data_AF-A0AAE3UC70-F1
#
_entry.id   AF-A0AAE3UC70-F1
#
_cell.length_a   1.000
_cell.length_b   1.000
_cell.length_c   1.000
_cell.angle_alpha   90.00
_cell.angle_beta   90.00
_cell.angle_gamma   90.00
#
_symmetry.space_group_name_H-M   'P 1'
#
loop_
_entity.id
_entity.type
_entity.pdbx_description
1 polymer ?
#
loop_
_entity_poly.entity_id
_entity_poly.type
_entity_poly.pdbx_seq_one_letter_code
_entity_poly.pdbx_strand_id
1 'polypeptide(L)'
;MRTFLRWTLSLLILGAMQPVWAQLTTPPGGGNKKASVSERIGITDITITYDRPGVKGREGKIWGTSVAHYGFQDLGFGTSKSAPWRAGANENTTISFSTDVKVEGKNLPAGTYGLFMALQEGGATVIFSKNSTSWGSYFYDPAEDALRVDVKTTSLSESVERLKYEFTDQTDNSAVIALLWEKLKVPFRVEVDLVNTQLTSFRKELRSDVGFNWEPWAQAAAFCVQNNTNLEEALKWADVAVNAPFLGQKNFTTLSTKAQVLEKLGKTTEATALMKEAMPMGNMQELHQYARQLVAMKRSKEALEVFQLNAKKYPADFTTSVGLIRGYSAVGEYKNALKLAKTALPKAPDSNSKSNVEKMIATLEQGKDVN
;
A
#
# COMPACT_ATOMS: atom_id res chain seq x y z
N MET A 1 -1.12 50.87 64.56
CA MET A 1 -1.13 49.42 64.87
C MET A 1 -1.13 48.66 63.55
N ARG A 2 -0.10 47.85 63.31
CA ARG A 2 0.09 46.83 62.24
C ARG A 2 0.35 47.30 60.79
N THR A 3 1.63 47.33 60.42
CA THR A 3 2.15 47.12 59.07
C THR A 3 2.57 45.64 58.93
N PHE A 4 2.09 44.95 57.90
CA PHE A 4 2.46 43.55 57.59
C PHE A 4 3.63 43.53 56.60
N LEU A 5 4.78 43.01 57.03
CA LEU A 5 5.95 42.76 56.20
C LEU A 5 5.87 41.32 55.66
N ARG A 6 5.70 41.17 54.34
CA ARG A 6 5.72 39.87 53.65
C ARG A 6 7.17 39.46 53.40
N TRP A 7 7.60 38.35 54.00
CA TRP A 7 8.86 37.68 53.68
C TRP A 7 8.62 36.70 52.52
N THR A 8 9.28 36.92 51.38
CA THR A 8 9.40 35.94 50.29
C THR A 8 10.55 34.98 50.59
N LEU A 9 10.23 33.72 50.82
CA LEU A 9 11.19 32.62 51.00
C LEU A 9 11.53 32.06 49.61
N SER A 10 12.73 32.35 49.10
CA SER A 10 13.26 31.73 47.87
C SER A 10 13.82 30.34 48.20
N LEU A 11 13.14 29.29 47.75
CA LEU A 11 13.59 27.90 47.85
C LEU A 11 14.62 27.61 46.74
N LEU A 12 15.89 27.46 47.10
CA LEU A 12 16.95 27.02 46.19
C LEU A 12 16.86 25.48 46.07
N ILE A 13 16.35 24.98 44.95
CA ILE A 13 16.33 23.54 44.63
C ILE A 13 17.70 23.17 44.06
N LEU A 14 18.60 22.65 44.90
CA LEU A 14 19.79 21.93 44.42
C LEU A 14 19.34 20.59 43.84
N GLY A 15 19.30 20.49 42.50
CA GLY A 15 19.11 19.23 41.81
C GLY A 15 20.35 18.34 41.95
N ALA A 16 20.25 17.28 42.74
CA ALA A 16 21.28 16.24 42.79
C ALA A 16 21.24 15.44 41.48
N MET A 17 22.16 15.71 40.55
CA MET A 17 22.39 14.85 39.40
C MET A 17 22.99 13.52 39.89
N GLN A 18 22.18 12.46 39.88
CA GLN A 18 22.68 11.11 40.10
C GLN A 18 23.57 10.72 38.91
N PRO A 19 24.76 10.14 39.12
CA PRO A 19 25.57 9.59 38.04
C PRO A 19 24.83 8.41 37.42
N VAL A 20 24.42 8.55 36.16
CA VAL A 20 23.99 7.42 35.33
C VAL A 20 25.25 6.64 34.97
N TRP A 21 25.44 5.48 35.59
CA TRP A 21 26.47 4.53 35.20
C TRP A 21 26.09 3.97 33.82
N ALA A 22 26.66 4.53 32.76
CA ALA A 22 26.57 3.94 31.43
C ALA A 22 27.32 2.59 31.44
N GLN A 23 26.59 1.49 31.28
CA GLN A 23 27.21 0.19 31.04
C GLN A 23 27.81 0.15 29.62
N LEU A 24 28.97 -0.48 29.47
CA LEU A 24 29.57 -0.70 28.16
C LEU A 24 28.64 -1.59 27.31
N THR A 25 28.37 -1.17 26.07
CA THR A 25 27.60 -1.97 25.11
C THR A 25 28.32 -3.30 24.85
N THR A 26 27.71 -4.42 25.21
CA THR A 26 28.24 -5.76 24.97
C THR A 26 27.40 -6.51 23.91
N PRO A 27 28.00 -7.44 23.15
CA PRO A 27 27.23 -8.30 22.23
C PRO A 27 26.17 -9.12 22.98
N PRO A 28 25.04 -9.49 22.33
CA PRO A 28 24.01 -10.31 22.95
C PRO A 28 24.57 -11.62 23.53
N GLY A 29 24.10 -11.98 24.72
CA GLY A 29 24.51 -13.21 25.42
C GLY A 29 24.13 -14.49 24.66
N GLY A 30 24.84 -15.59 24.95
CA GLY A 30 24.51 -16.93 24.46
C GLY A 30 24.90 -17.25 23.00
N GLY A 31 25.58 -16.32 22.31
CA GLY A 31 26.00 -16.49 20.92
C GLY A 31 24.85 -16.42 19.90
N ASN A 32 23.67 -15.98 20.35
CA ASN A 32 22.56 -15.60 19.48
C ASN A 32 22.89 -14.27 18.81
N LYS A 33 22.49 -14.11 17.55
CA LYS A 33 22.68 -12.86 16.82
C LYS A 33 21.34 -12.18 16.71
N LYS A 34 21.29 -10.86 16.88
CA LYS A 34 20.09 -10.07 16.59
C LYS A 34 19.93 -9.89 15.08
N ALA A 35 18.70 -9.94 14.60
CA ALA A 35 18.34 -9.76 13.20
C ALA A 35 16.97 -9.07 13.07
N SER A 36 16.74 -8.48 11.91
CA SER A 36 15.44 -7.99 11.51
C SER A 36 15.19 -8.28 10.03
N VAL A 37 13.92 -8.36 9.66
CA VAL A 37 13.45 -8.41 8.27
C VAL A 37 12.26 -7.48 8.16
N SER A 38 12.15 -6.76 7.05
CA SER A 38 11.08 -5.80 6.79
C SER A 38 10.67 -5.84 5.33
N GLU A 39 9.37 -5.80 5.07
CA GLU A 39 8.78 -5.71 3.74
C GLU A 39 7.58 -4.77 3.77
N ARG A 40 7.27 -4.15 2.62
CA ARG A 40 6.08 -3.32 2.43
C ARG A 40 5.05 -4.07 1.58
N ILE A 41 3.83 -4.20 2.11
CA ILE A 41 2.66 -4.74 1.39
C ILE A 41 1.65 -3.62 1.22
N GLY A 42 1.36 -3.24 -0.01
CA GLY A 42 0.62 -2.00 -0.27
C GLY A 42 1.38 -0.79 0.28
N ILE A 43 0.78 -0.08 1.23
CA ILE A 43 1.43 1.00 1.99
C ILE A 43 1.68 0.64 3.46
N THR A 44 1.60 -0.65 3.80
CA THR A 44 1.83 -1.17 5.16
C THR A 44 3.23 -1.71 5.29
N ASP A 45 3.99 -1.18 6.23
CA ASP A 45 5.31 -1.69 6.62
C ASP A 45 5.13 -2.78 7.67
N ILE A 46 5.75 -3.93 7.41
CA ILE A 46 5.78 -5.05 8.35
C ILE A 46 7.23 -5.31 8.72
N THR A 47 7.54 -5.26 10.01
CA THR A 47 8.91 -5.46 10.50
C THR A 47 8.94 -6.52 11.59
N ILE A 48 9.82 -7.51 11.46
CA ILE A 48 10.06 -8.52 12.48
C ILE A 48 11.47 -8.31 13.03
N THR A 49 11.61 -8.16 14.34
CA THR A 49 12.90 -8.07 15.04
C THR A 49 13.03 -9.24 16.01
N TYR A 50 14.14 -9.96 15.93
CA TYR A 50 14.31 -11.23 16.63
C TYR A 50 15.79 -11.56 16.87
N ASP A 51 16.04 -12.41 17.86
CA ASP A 51 17.33 -13.04 18.06
C ASP A 51 17.29 -14.47 17.50
N ARG A 52 18.25 -14.78 16.63
CA ARG A 52 18.28 -16.01 15.83
C ARG A 52 19.22 -17.07 16.43
N PRO A 53 18.68 -18.07 17.18
CA PRO A 53 19.46 -19.21 17.64
C PRO A 53 19.95 -20.08 16.48
N GLY A 54 21.06 -20.78 16.70
CA GLY A 54 21.62 -21.77 15.78
C GLY A 54 21.21 -23.20 16.15
N VAL A 55 21.10 -24.10 15.17
CA VAL A 55 20.93 -25.54 15.40
C VAL A 55 22.16 -26.08 16.12
N LYS A 56 23.37 -25.70 15.66
CA LYS A 56 24.65 -26.05 16.30
C LYS A 56 24.82 -27.57 16.50
N GLY A 57 24.51 -28.38 15.50
CA GLY A 57 24.67 -29.85 15.56
C GLY A 57 23.60 -30.57 16.39
N ARG A 58 22.46 -29.92 16.67
CA ARG A 58 21.31 -30.46 17.42
C ARG A 58 20.14 -30.80 16.52
N GLU A 59 20.40 -31.21 15.28
CA GLU A 59 19.38 -31.67 14.34
C GLU A 59 18.51 -32.78 14.99
N GLY A 60 17.21 -32.68 14.84
CA GLY A 60 16.21 -33.55 15.47
C GLY A 60 16.04 -33.35 16.98
N LYS A 61 16.77 -32.42 17.61
CA LYS A 61 16.75 -32.16 19.07
C LYS A 61 16.38 -30.72 19.42
N ILE A 62 15.72 -30.01 18.50
CA ILE A 62 15.24 -28.64 18.69
C ILE A 62 13.78 -28.65 19.15
N TRP A 63 12.89 -29.18 18.31
CA TRP A 63 11.45 -29.14 18.52
C TRP A 63 10.99 -30.08 19.63
N GLY A 64 10.02 -29.62 20.43
CA GLY A 64 9.48 -30.39 21.55
C GLY A 64 10.44 -30.47 22.75
N THR A 65 11.57 -29.77 22.72
CA THR A 65 12.54 -29.68 23.83
C THR A 65 12.42 -28.34 24.56
N SER A 66 13.23 -28.12 25.61
CA SER A 66 13.30 -26.82 26.30
C SER A 66 13.73 -25.64 25.40
N VAL A 67 14.27 -25.93 24.21
CA VAL A 67 14.71 -24.93 23.23
C VAL A 67 13.52 -24.33 22.48
N ALA A 68 12.58 -25.18 22.05
CA ALA A 68 11.37 -24.83 21.31
C ALA A 68 10.27 -25.83 21.71
N HIS A 69 9.68 -25.59 22.87
CA HIS A 69 8.78 -26.53 23.51
C HIS A 69 7.39 -26.54 22.88
N TYR A 70 6.68 -27.65 23.05
CA TYR A 70 5.27 -27.76 22.64
C TYR A 70 4.33 -27.17 23.69
N GLY A 71 3.20 -26.65 23.21
CA GLY A 71 2.15 -26.03 23.98
C GLY A 71 2.65 -24.87 24.84
N PHE A 72 2.12 -24.82 26.05
CA PHE A 72 2.48 -23.85 27.07
C PHE A 72 3.19 -24.57 28.22
N GLN A 73 4.24 -23.97 28.77
CA GLN A 73 5.02 -24.56 29.87
C GLN A 73 5.27 -23.55 30.99
N ASP A 74 5.35 -24.03 32.24
CA ASP A 74 5.98 -23.26 33.32
C ASP A 74 7.48 -23.33 33.12
N LEU A 75 8.08 -22.19 32.78
CA LEU A 75 9.52 -22.09 32.53
C LEU A 75 10.34 -22.03 33.83
N GLY A 76 9.69 -22.00 35.00
CA GLY A 76 10.34 -21.94 36.31
C GLY A 76 10.91 -20.56 36.67
N PHE A 77 10.73 -19.56 35.82
CA PHE A 77 11.22 -18.19 35.99
C PHE A 77 10.19 -17.16 35.52
N GLY A 78 10.20 -15.98 36.13
CA GLY A 78 9.23 -14.92 35.87
C GLY A 78 7.85 -15.17 36.48
N THR A 79 6.86 -14.39 36.06
CA THR A 79 5.49 -14.45 36.59
C THR A 79 4.60 -15.43 35.85
N SER A 80 4.95 -15.81 34.62
CA SER A 80 4.15 -16.72 33.81
C SER A 80 4.30 -18.17 34.26
N LYS A 81 3.18 -18.87 34.36
CA LYS A 81 3.10 -20.31 34.69
C LYS A 81 2.64 -21.18 33.52
N SER A 82 2.38 -20.55 32.39
CA SER A 82 1.87 -21.19 31.18
C SER A 82 2.30 -20.33 29.99
N ALA A 83 3.58 -20.41 29.64
CA ALA A 83 4.20 -19.58 28.64
C ALA A 83 4.35 -20.33 27.30
N PRO A 84 4.01 -19.71 26.15
CA PRO A 84 4.32 -20.24 24.82
C PRO A 84 5.79 -20.00 24.47
N TRP A 85 6.29 -20.62 23.41
CA TRP A 85 7.66 -20.40 22.95
C TRP A 85 7.82 -19.00 22.34
N ARG A 86 8.93 -18.31 22.67
CA ARG A 86 9.25 -16.93 22.22
C ARG A 86 9.60 -16.78 20.73
N ALA A 87 9.50 -17.88 19.97
CA ALA A 87 9.77 -17.91 18.53
C ALA A 87 11.13 -17.28 18.13
N GLY A 88 12.15 -17.47 18.97
CA GLY A 88 13.42 -16.77 18.92
C GLY A 88 14.28 -17.12 20.14
N ALA A 89 15.22 -16.24 20.50
CA ALA A 89 16.04 -16.37 21.71
C ALA A 89 16.11 -15.04 22.47
N ASN A 90 16.69 -15.02 23.68
CA ASN A 90 16.88 -13.80 24.49
C ASN A 90 15.57 -13.00 24.71
N GLU A 91 15.45 -11.78 24.17
CA GLU A 91 14.23 -10.97 24.20
C GLU A 91 13.06 -11.61 23.43
N ASN A 92 11.83 -11.11 23.60
CA ASN A 92 10.73 -11.60 22.77
C ASN A 92 10.93 -11.17 21.31
N THR A 93 10.63 -12.08 20.38
CA THR A 93 10.50 -11.68 18.99
C THR A 93 9.37 -10.66 18.90
N THR A 94 9.57 -9.59 18.14
CA THR A 94 8.54 -8.59 17.90
C THR A 94 8.17 -8.53 16.43
N ILE A 95 6.89 -8.28 16.17
CA ILE A 95 6.36 -7.99 14.83
C ILE A 95 5.57 -6.68 14.89
N SER A 96 5.85 -5.77 13.97
CA SER A 96 5.20 -4.46 13.88
C SER A 96 4.48 -4.31 12.56
N PHE A 97 3.30 -3.70 12.60
CA PHE A 97 2.48 -3.34 11.44
C PHE A 97 2.18 -1.84 11.49
N SER A 98 2.52 -1.10 10.43
CA SER A 98 2.27 0.35 10.38
C SER A 98 0.80 0.72 10.16
N THR A 99 -0.02 -0.23 9.69
CA THR A 99 -1.46 -0.07 9.49
C THR A 99 -2.18 -1.37 9.91
N ASP A 100 -3.51 -1.32 10.01
CA ASP A 100 -4.31 -2.50 10.36
C ASP A 100 -4.15 -3.61 9.31
N VAL A 101 -4.09 -4.86 9.76
CA VAL A 101 -3.92 -6.04 8.91
C VAL A 101 -4.93 -7.13 9.22
N LYS A 102 -5.00 -8.14 8.36
CA LYS A 102 -5.58 -9.44 8.69
C LYS A 102 -4.49 -10.49 8.74
N VAL A 103 -4.48 -11.29 9.79
CA VAL A 103 -3.62 -12.47 9.91
C VAL A 103 -4.50 -13.71 9.88
N GLU A 104 -4.28 -14.61 8.92
CA GLU A 104 -5.12 -15.79 8.70
C GLU A 104 -6.63 -15.43 8.67
N GLY A 105 -6.96 -14.32 7.99
CA GLY A 105 -8.33 -13.80 7.85
C GLY A 105 -8.90 -13.08 9.07
N LYS A 106 -8.18 -13.03 10.21
CA LYS A 106 -8.62 -12.32 11.43
C LYS A 106 -7.99 -10.94 11.54
N ASN A 107 -8.79 -9.94 11.93
CA ASN A 107 -8.32 -8.57 12.06
C ASN A 107 -7.29 -8.41 13.19
N LEU A 108 -6.25 -7.62 12.94
CA LEU A 108 -5.24 -7.20 13.90
C LEU A 108 -4.95 -5.69 13.68
N PRO A 109 -5.20 -4.82 14.67
CA PRO A 109 -4.89 -3.40 14.52
C PRO A 109 -3.40 -3.13 14.31
N ALA A 110 -3.07 -1.96 13.76
CA ALA A 110 -1.71 -1.45 13.67
C ALA A 110 -1.05 -1.43 15.06
N GLY A 111 0.25 -1.72 15.12
CA GLY A 111 0.99 -1.76 16.37
C GLY A 111 2.17 -2.70 16.34
N THR A 112 2.89 -2.75 17.47
CA THR A 112 4.01 -3.67 17.69
C THR A 112 3.59 -4.70 18.72
N TYR A 113 3.78 -5.97 18.37
CA TYR A 113 3.34 -7.11 19.15
C TYR A 113 4.52 -8.01 19.50
N GLY A 114 4.50 -8.60 20.69
CA GLY A 114 5.30 -9.77 21.01
C GLY A 114 4.78 -10.97 20.22
N LEU A 115 5.65 -11.64 19.47
CA LEU A 115 5.32 -12.80 18.66
C LEU A 115 5.71 -14.08 19.39
N PHE A 116 4.72 -14.91 19.66
CA PHE A 116 4.90 -16.21 20.31
C PHE A 116 4.31 -17.33 19.46
N MET A 117 4.77 -18.56 19.72
CA MET A 117 4.24 -19.77 19.09
C MET A 117 3.98 -20.83 20.15
N ALA A 118 2.73 -21.26 20.30
CA ALA A 118 2.42 -22.50 21.02
C ALA A 118 2.48 -23.64 19.99
N LEU A 119 3.63 -24.33 19.96
CA LEU A 119 3.89 -25.39 18.99
C LEU A 119 3.10 -26.67 19.32
N GLN A 120 2.72 -27.42 18.30
CA GLN A 120 2.10 -28.73 18.45
C GLN A 120 2.52 -29.64 17.29
N GLU A 121 2.17 -30.92 17.35
CA GLU A 121 2.49 -31.83 16.25
C GLU A 121 1.73 -31.40 14.98
N GLY A 122 2.50 -31.13 13.91
CA GLY A 122 1.96 -30.69 12.61
C GLY A 122 1.40 -29.26 12.56
N GLY A 123 1.51 -28.46 13.64
CA GLY A 123 0.89 -27.14 13.70
C GLY A 123 1.48 -26.21 14.76
N ALA A 124 0.98 -24.99 14.79
CA ALA A 124 1.28 -24.02 15.84
C ALA A 124 0.13 -23.02 15.99
N THR A 125 -0.13 -22.58 17.20
CA THR A 125 -0.89 -21.34 17.42
C THR A 125 0.11 -20.18 17.44
N VAL A 126 0.03 -19.30 16.45
CA VAL A 126 0.78 -18.04 16.41
C VAL A 126 0.02 -17.00 17.23
N ILE A 127 0.73 -16.35 18.15
CA ILE A 127 0.15 -15.45 19.14
C ILE A 127 0.80 -14.08 19.02
N PHE A 128 -0.04 -13.05 18.96
CA PHE A 128 0.36 -11.65 18.93
C PHE A 128 -0.03 -11.01 20.26
N SER A 129 0.94 -10.77 21.13
CA SER A 129 0.74 -10.14 22.45
C SER A 129 0.99 -8.64 22.38
N LYS A 130 0.18 -7.83 23.07
CA LYS A 130 0.35 -6.38 23.20
C LYS A 130 1.63 -5.99 23.95
N ASN A 131 2.23 -6.92 24.69
CA ASN A 131 3.49 -6.71 25.39
C ASN A 131 4.68 -7.11 24.51
N SER A 132 5.28 -6.11 23.87
CA SER A 132 6.42 -6.27 22.96
C SER A 132 7.78 -5.99 23.60
N THR A 133 7.87 -5.85 24.92
CA THR A 133 9.09 -5.42 25.63
C THR A 133 9.63 -6.46 26.61
N SER A 134 8.93 -7.57 26.76
CA SER A 134 9.29 -8.63 27.71
C SER A 134 10.54 -9.42 27.34
N TRP A 135 11.24 -9.92 28.35
CA TRP A 135 12.38 -10.84 28.18
C TRP A 135 11.88 -12.24 27.75
N GLY A 136 11.55 -12.37 26.47
CA GLY A 136 10.83 -13.51 25.88
C GLY A 136 9.54 -13.84 26.63
N SER A 137 9.33 -15.11 26.98
CA SER A 137 8.01 -15.57 27.47
C SER A 137 7.83 -15.61 28.99
N TYR A 138 8.82 -15.22 29.79
CA TYR A 138 8.76 -15.40 31.25
C TYR A 138 7.68 -14.56 31.94
N PHE A 139 7.26 -13.47 31.32
CA PHE A 139 6.20 -12.58 31.79
C PHE A 139 4.96 -12.65 30.89
N TYR A 140 4.83 -13.70 30.08
CA TYR A 140 3.68 -13.87 29.21
C TYR A 140 2.38 -13.92 30.01
N ASP A 141 1.45 -13.04 29.65
CA ASP A 141 0.08 -13.00 30.16
C ASP A 141 -0.91 -13.18 29.00
N PRO A 142 -1.74 -14.25 28.99
CA PRO A 142 -2.80 -14.45 28.02
C PRO A 142 -3.78 -13.27 27.87
N ALA A 143 -3.96 -12.45 28.91
CA ALA A 143 -4.82 -11.27 28.87
C ALA A 143 -4.28 -10.17 27.95
N GLU A 144 -2.99 -10.22 27.62
CA GLU A 144 -2.33 -9.30 26.71
C GLU A 144 -2.41 -9.75 25.24
N ASP A 145 -2.97 -10.93 24.95
CA ASP A 145 -3.11 -11.41 23.57
C ASP A 145 -4.07 -10.53 22.77
N ALA A 146 -3.56 -9.94 21.69
CA ALA A 146 -4.36 -9.25 20.68
C ALA A 146 -4.97 -10.23 19.68
N LEU A 147 -4.25 -11.31 19.34
CA LEU A 147 -4.70 -12.29 18.36
C LEU A 147 -4.04 -13.66 18.56
N ARG A 148 -4.82 -14.72 18.30
CA ARG A 148 -4.33 -16.10 18.12
C ARG A 148 -4.84 -16.69 16.81
N VAL A 149 -3.93 -17.29 16.04
CA VAL A 149 -4.24 -17.97 14.77
C VAL A 149 -3.56 -19.34 14.74
N ASP A 150 -4.30 -20.36 14.32
CA ASP A 150 -3.76 -21.70 14.19
C ASP A 150 -3.30 -21.93 12.76
N VAL A 151 -2.07 -22.40 12.60
CA VAL A 151 -1.45 -22.65 11.30
C VAL A 151 -0.85 -24.05 11.24
N LYS A 152 -0.74 -24.58 10.03
CA LYS A 152 -0.08 -25.86 9.77
C LYS A 152 1.41 -25.64 9.54
N THR A 153 2.24 -26.41 10.22
CA THR A 153 3.68 -26.42 9.94
C THR A 153 3.99 -27.24 8.71
N THR A 154 5.09 -26.91 8.04
CA THR A 154 5.60 -27.67 6.89
C THR A 154 7.05 -28.07 7.13
N SER A 155 7.46 -29.22 6.61
CA SER A 155 8.86 -29.66 6.68
C SER A 155 9.67 -29.08 5.52
N LEU A 156 10.92 -28.73 5.80
CA LEU A 156 11.89 -28.29 4.80
C LEU A 156 12.76 -29.47 4.36
N SER A 157 13.15 -29.49 3.09
CA SER A 157 14.08 -30.48 2.53
C SER A 157 15.49 -30.32 3.13
N GLU A 158 15.94 -29.08 3.28
CA GLU A 158 17.23 -28.71 3.84
C GLU A 158 17.08 -28.06 5.22
N SER A 159 18.11 -28.23 6.06
CA SER A 159 18.14 -27.63 7.40
C SER A 159 18.56 -26.18 7.33
N VAL A 160 17.83 -25.31 8.04
CA VAL A 160 18.16 -23.90 8.24
C VAL A 160 18.93 -23.73 9.54
N GLU A 161 20.25 -23.54 9.45
CA GLU A 161 21.15 -23.49 10.62
C GLU A 161 20.75 -22.42 11.64
N ARG A 162 20.41 -21.21 11.19
CA ARG A 162 19.99 -20.13 12.09
C ARG A 162 18.57 -19.74 11.79
N LEU A 163 17.75 -19.69 12.85
CA LEU A 163 16.37 -19.23 12.77
C LEU A 163 16.29 -17.93 11.95
N LYS A 164 15.35 -17.87 11.02
CA LYS A 164 15.07 -16.68 10.23
C LYS A 164 13.58 -16.52 10.01
N TYR A 165 13.18 -15.29 9.72
CA TYR A 165 11.87 -14.97 9.18
C TYR A 165 12.01 -14.54 7.72
N GLU A 166 11.07 -14.91 6.87
CA GLU A 166 11.02 -14.50 5.47
C GLU A 166 9.60 -14.18 5.02
N PHE A 167 9.50 -13.37 3.97
CA PHE A 167 8.27 -13.07 3.26
C PHE A 167 8.28 -13.82 1.92
N THR A 168 7.16 -14.46 1.59
CA THR A 168 6.96 -15.26 0.38
C THR A 168 5.56 -15.00 -0.20
N ASP A 169 5.32 -15.43 -1.43
CA ASP A 169 4.01 -15.35 -2.10
C ASP A 169 3.36 -13.95 -2.05
N GLN A 170 4.18 -12.92 -2.25
CA GLN A 170 3.74 -11.53 -2.18
C GLN A 170 2.86 -11.15 -3.36
N THR A 171 1.75 -10.49 -3.06
CA THR A 171 0.86 -9.80 -3.99
C THR A 171 0.77 -8.32 -3.61
N ASP A 172 0.00 -7.54 -4.36
CA ASP A 172 -0.26 -6.11 -4.05
C ASP A 172 -0.87 -5.88 -2.66
N ASN A 173 -1.52 -6.90 -2.08
CA ASN A 173 -2.30 -6.78 -0.84
C ASN A 173 -2.06 -7.93 0.17
N SER A 174 -1.07 -8.80 -0.06
CA SER A 174 -0.80 -9.91 0.87
C SER A 174 0.61 -10.48 0.76
N ALA A 175 1.04 -11.22 1.78
CA ALA A 175 2.21 -12.07 1.74
C ALA A 175 2.07 -13.21 2.76
N VAL A 176 2.88 -14.25 2.62
CA VAL A 176 3.08 -15.28 3.63
C VAL A 176 4.37 -14.99 4.38
N ILE A 177 4.25 -14.76 5.68
CA ILE A 177 5.38 -14.66 6.61
C ILE A 177 5.67 -16.06 7.15
N ALA A 178 6.93 -16.45 7.20
CA ALA A 178 7.30 -17.75 7.75
C ALA A 178 8.49 -17.68 8.69
N LEU A 179 8.38 -18.36 9.84
CA LEU A 179 9.55 -18.76 10.63
C LEU A 179 10.16 -20.01 9.99
N LEU A 180 11.47 -19.98 9.75
CA LEU A 180 12.23 -21.14 9.30
C LEU A 180 13.37 -21.39 10.26
N TRP A 181 13.44 -22.61 10.79
CA TRP A 181 14.58 -23.06 11.59
C TRP A 181 14.71 -24.57 11.51
N GLU A 182 15.94 -25.06 11.44
CA GLU A 182 16.20 -26.48 11.18
C GLU A 182 15.36 -26.95 9.97
N LYS A 183 14.59 -28.04 10.10
CA LYS A 183 13.73 -28.56 9.04
C LYS A 183 12.25 -28.18 9.19
N LEU A 184 11.92 -27.17 10.00
CA LEU A 184 10.53 -26.75 10.23
C LEU A 184 10.29 -25.34 9.67
N LYS A 185 9.15 -25.19 9.01
CA LYS A 185 8.58 -23.93 8.56
C LYS A 185 7.21 -23.72 9.21
N VAL A 186 7.02 -22.55 9.82
CA VAL A 186 5.73 -22.11 10.39
C VAL A 186 5.23 -20.90 9.58
N PRO A 187 4.42 -21.12 8.53
CA PRO A 187 3.88 -20.05 7.70
C PRO A 187 2.59 -19.49 8.29
N PHE A 188 2.39 -18.18 8.14
CA PHE A 188 1.10 -17.53 8.32
C PHE A 188 0.92 -16.40 7.31
N ARG A 189 -0.30 -16.25 6.78
CA ARG A 189 -0.68 -15.27 5.78
C ARG A 189 -1.06 -13.95 6.44
N VAL A 190 -0.55 -12.86 5.90
CA VAL A 190 -0.93 -11.49 6.24
C VAL A 190 -1.53 -10.82 5.01
N GLU A 191 -2.65 -10.13 5.21
CA GLU A 191 -3.36 -9.36 4.19
C GLU A 191 -3.57 -7.92 4.66
N VAL A 192 -3.54 -6.98 3.72
CA VAL A 192 -3.81 -5.56 3.96
C VAL A 192 -5.02 -5.12 3.16
N ASP A 193 -5.82 -4.23 3.74
CA ASP A 193 -6.90 -3.57 3.00
C ASP A 193 -6.35 -2.35 2.26
N LEU A 194 -5.66 -2.60 1.14
CA LEU A 194 -4.96 -1.58 0.36
C LEU A 194 -5.85 -0.34 0.08
N VAL A 195 -7.10 -0.58 -0.30
CA VAL A 195 -8.02 0.50 -0.67
C VAL A 195 -8.37 1.35 0.56
N ASN A 196 -8.78 0.74 1.67
CA ASN A 196 -9.16 1.51 2.86
C ASN A 196 -7.95 2.16 3.55
N THR A 197 -6.80 1.50 3.54
CA THR A 197 -5.56 2.07 4.08
C THR A 197 -5.12 3.27 3.24
N GLN A 198 -5.17 3.19 1.91
CA GLN A 198 -4.85 4.33 1.02
C GLN A 198 -5.80 5.51 1.23
N LEU A 199 -7.12 5.26 1.34
CA LEU A 199 -8.10 6.31 1.63
C LEU A 199 -7.86 6.98 2.99
N THR A 200 -7.46 6.20 3.99
CA THR A 200 -7.09 6.73 5.32
C THR A 200 -5.85 7.62 5.22
N SER A 201 -4.85 7.22 4.42
CA SER A 201 -3.68 8.05 4.13
C SER A 201 -4.07 9.36 3.46
N PHE A 202 -4.89 9.30 2.40
CA PHE A 202 -5.38 10.50 1.71
C PHE A 202 -6.13 11.45 2.65
N ARG A 203 -7.05 10.96 3.49
CA ARG A 203 -7.76 11.81 4.47
C ARG A 203 -6.81 12.55 5.41
N LYS A 204 -5.66 11.95 5.74
CA LYS A 204 -4.63 12.57 6.58
C LYS A 204 -3.80 13.57 5.78
N GLU A 205 -3.27 13.17 4.62
CA GLU A 205 -2.37 13.97 3.78
C GLU A 205 -3.07 15.19 3.18
N LEU A 206 -4.33 15.07 2.77
CA LEU A 206 -5.13 16.19 2.27
C LEU A 206 -5.38 17.27 3.34
N ARG A 207 -5.07 17.00 4.61
CA ARG A 207 -5.12 17.96 5.72
C ARG A 207 -3.74 18.50 6.10
N SER A 208 -2.67 18.08 5.43
CA SER A 208 -1.31 18.61 5.59
C SER A 208 -0.99 19.63 4.49
N ASP A 209 0.26 20.08 4.44
CA ASP A 209 0.87 20.85 3.35
C ASP A 209 0.59 20.29 1.95
N VAL A 210 0.49 18.96 1.81
CA VAL A 210 0.12 18.27 0.56
C VAL A 210 -1.25 18.75 0.05
N GLY A 211 -2.21 18.97 0.95
CA GLY A 211 -3.56 19.40 0.60
C GLY A 211 -3.69 20.85 0.12
N PHE A 212 -2.62 21.66 0.12
CA PHE A 212 -2.64 23.08 -0.29
C PHE A 212 -2.53 23.30 -1.81
N ASN A 213 -2.72 22.26 -2.61
CA ASN A 213 -2.86 22.35 -4.08
C ASN A 213 -4.03 21.45 -4.53
N TRP A 214 -4.57 21.65 -5.73
CA TRP A 214 -5.73 20.89 -6.23
C TRP A 214 -5.39 19.45 -6.63
N GLU A 215 -4.14 19.18 -7.04
CA GLU A 215 -3.72 17.91 -7.62
C GLU A 215 -3.97 16.72 -6.69
N PRO A 216 -3.62 16.76 -5.38
CA PRO A 216 -3.85 15.62 -4.49
C PRO A 216 -5.34 15.35 -4.26
N TRP A 217 -6.19 16.38 -4.25
CA TRP A 217 -7.64 16.21 -4.15
C TRP A 217 -8.22 15.54 -5.40
N ALA A 218 -7.77 15.95 -6.58
CA ALA A 218 -8.14 15.29 -7.84
C ALA A 218 -7.63 13.85 -7.89
N GLN A 219 -6.40 13.59 -7.44
CA GLN A 219 -5.82 12.25 -7.36
C GLN A 219 -6.63 11.34 -6.43
N ALA A 220 -7.01 11.82 -5.23
CA ALA A 220 -7.81 11.05 -4.29
C ALA A 220 -9.20 10.73 -4.85
N ALA A 221 -9.85 11.69 -5.53
CA ALA A 221 -11.11 11.46 -6.21
C ALA A 221 -10.99 10.45 -7.36
N ALA A 222 -9.93 10.54 -8.18
CA ALA A 222 -9.66 9.61 -9.27
C ALA A 222 -9.39 8.18 -8.75
N PHE A 223 -8.68 8.04 -7.63
CA PHE A 223 -8.47 6.74 -6.97
C PHE A 223 -9.79 6.06 -6.60
N CYS A 224 -10.75 6.82 -6.06
CA CYS A 224 -12.09 6.33 -5.75
C CYS A 224 -12.85 5.85 -7.01
N VAL A 225 -12.73 6.57 -8.13
CA VAL A 225 -13.34 6.17 -9.42
C VAL A 225 -12.73 4.87 -9.93
N GLN A 226 -11.39 4.74 -9.88
CA GLN A 226 -10.67 3.57 -10.35
C GLN A 226 -11.01 2.31 -9.55
N ASN A 227 -11.15 2.46 -8.22
CA ASN A 227 -11.48 1.37 -7.31
C ASN A 227 -12.99 1.20 -7.06
N ASN A 228 -13.82 2.03 -7.70
CA ASN A 228 -15.28 2.03 -7.55
C ASN A 228 -15.74 2.07 -6.08
N THR A 229 -15.12 2.91 -5.26
CA THR A 229 -15.36 3.02 -3.81
C THR A 229 -15.51 4.47 -3.39
N ASN A 230 -16.12 4.74 -2.23
CA ASN A 230 -16.17 6.05 -1.59
C ASN A 230 -16.61 7.21 -2.51
N LEU A 231 -17.49 6.95 -3.48
CA LEU A 231 -17.82 7.89 -4.56
C LEU A 231 -18.42 9.22 -4.08
N GLU A 232 -19.20 9.20 -2.99
CA GLU A 232 -19.75 10.43 -2.40
C GLU A 232 -18.67 11.31 -1.73
N GLU A 233 -17.64 10.69 -1.14
CA GLU A 233 -16.48 11.42 -0.62
C GLU A 233 -15.57 11.90 -1.76
N ALA A 234 -15.40 11.07 -2.80
CA ALA A 234 -14.71 11.43 -4.03
C ALA A 234 -15.34 12.67 -4.68
N LEU A 235 -16.68 12.80 -4.65
CA LEU A 235 -17.36 13.96 -5.19
C LEU A 235 -17.00 15.23 -4.40
N LYS A 236 -16.95 15.13 -3.07
CA LYS A 236 -16.49 16.24 -2.21
C LYS A 236 -15.04 16.62 -2.48
N TRP A 237 -14.14 15.65 -2.65
CA TRP A 237 -12.74 15.92 -2.99
C TRP A 237 -12.60 16.53 -4.39
N ALA A 238 -13.36 16.06 -5.37
CA ALA A 238 -13.40 16.65 -6.69
C ALA A 238 -13.95 18.10 -6.66
N ASP A 239 -14.94 18.38 -5.82
CA ASP A 239 -15.44 19.74 -5.60
C ASP A 239 -14.39 20.67 -4.99
N VAL A 240 -13.61 20.17 -4.03
CA VAL A 240 -12.48 20.90 -3.46
C VAL A 240 -11.42 21.19 -4.52
N ALA A 241 -11.04 20.18 -5.32
CA ALA A 241 -10.09 20.35 -6.41
C ALA A 241 -10.52 21.43 -7.42
N VAL A 242 -11.82 21.56 -7.71
CA VAL A 242 -12.34 22.55 -8.66
C VAL A 242 -12.50 23.94 -8.02
N ASN A 243 -13.04 24.02 -6.80
CA ASN A 243 -13.65 25.27 -6.29
C ASN A 243 -13.05 25.81 -4.99
N ALA A 244 -12.20 25.07 -4.29
CA ALA A 244 -11.74 25.51 -2.97
C ALA A 244 -10.96 26.82 -3.05
N PRO A 245 -11.25 27.81 -2.19
CA PRO A 245 -10.48 29.05 -2.15
C PRO A 245 -8.98 28.76 -1.94
N PHE A 246 -8.14 29.53 -2.61
CA PHE A 246 -6.66 29.50 -2.53
C PHE A 246 -5.96 28.24 -3.08
N LEU A 247 -6.61 27.07 -3.14
CA LEU A 247 -5.98 25.82 -3.62
C LEU A 247 -6.69 25.16 -4.81
N GLY A 248 -8.00 25.39 -4.97
CA GLY A 248 -8.79 24.81 -6.05
C GLY A 248 -8.49 25.48 -7.39
N GLN A 249 -8.46 24.68 -8.45
CA GLN A 249 -8.22 25.17 -9.80
C GLN A 249 -9.22 24.55 -10.78
N LYS A 250 -10.05 25.39 -11.39
CA LYS A 250 -10.87 24.98 -12.53
C LYS A 250 -10.00 24.80 -13.78
N ASN A 251 -9.81 23.56 -14.20
CA ASN A 251 -9.08 23.20 -15.41
C ASN A 251 -9.67 21.90 -16.00
N PHE A 252 -9.08 21.39 -17.08
CA PHE A 252 -9.55 20.15 -17.70
C PHE A 252 -9.52 18.95 -16.73
N THR A 253 -8.40 18.77 -16.03
CA THR A 253 -8.19 17.63 -15.13
C THR A 253 -9.17 17.63 -13.95
N THR A 254 -9.42 18.76 -13.30
CA THR A 254 -10.33 18.82 -12.14
C THR A 254 -11.79 18.63 -12.53
N LEU A 255 -12.22 19.26 -13.64
CA LEU A 255 -13.58 19.09 -14.16
C LEU A 255 -13.82 17.68 -14.69
N SER A 256 -12.85 17.10 -15.41
CA SER A 256 -12.98 15.72 -15.92
C SER A 256 -12.99 14.69 -14.80
N THR A 257 -12.18 14.84 -13.76
CA THR A 257 -12.22 13.97 -12.58
C THR A 257 -13.59 14.04 -11.90
N LYS A 258 -14.13 15.24 -11.69
CA LYS A 258 -15.48 15.42 -11.13
C LYS A 258 -16.55 14.77 -12.02
N ALA A 259 -16.45 14.93 -13.33
CA ALA A 259 -17.37 14.29 -14.28
C ALA A 259 -17.32 12.76 -14.19
N GLN A 260 -16.14 12.16 -14.07
CA GLN A 260 -15.98 10.71 -13.90
C GLN A 260 -16.61 10.21 -12.59
N VAL A 261 -16.47 10.96 -11.49
CA VAL A 261 -17.15 10.65 -10.23
C VAL A 261 -18.67 10.70 -10.39
N LEU A 262 -19.20 11.75 -11.03
CA LEU A 262 -20.64 11.90 -11.29
C LEU A 262 -21.18 10.78 -12.18
N GLU A 263 -20.41 10.36 -13.19
CA GLU A 263 -20.77 9.23 -14.05
C GLU A 263 -20.87 7.92 -13.25
N LYS A 264 -19.92 7.66 -12.34
CA LYS A 264 -19.97 6.50 -11.41
C LYS A 264 -21.15 6.57 -10.42
N LEU A 265 -21.60 7.77 -10.08
CA LEU A 265 -22.80 8.01 -9.25
C LEU A 265 -24.10 7.99 -10.06
N GLY A 266 -24.07 7.72 -11.37
CA GLY A 266 -25.24 7.71 -12.25
C GLY A 266 -25.77 9.10 -12.65
N LYS A 267 -25.03 10.18 -12.35
CA LYS A 267 -25.38 11.58 -12.65
C LYS A 267 -24.85 11.99 -14.03
N THR A 268 -25.21 11.24 -15.06
CA THR A 268 -24.63 11.35 -16.40
C THR A 268 -24.86 12.73 -17.04
N THR A 269 -26.02 13.35 -16.85
CA THR A 269 -26.30 14.69 -17.41
C THR A 269 -25.36 15.76 -16.86
N GLU A 270 -25.09 15.72 -15.55
CA GLU A 270 -24.15 16.64 -14.89
C GLU A 270 -22.71 16.37 -15.35
N ALA A 271 -22.33 15.09 -15.45
CA ALA A 271 -21.02 14.70 -15.98
C ALA A 271 -20.78 15.21 -17.41
N THR A 272 -21.77 15.06 -18.30
CA THR A 272 -21.70 15.57 -19.67
C THR A 272 -21.58 17.10 -19.72
N ALA A 273 -22.32 17.82 -18.88
CA ALA A 273 -22.24 19.27 -18.81
C ALA A 273 -20.83 19.73 -18.37
N LEU A 274 -20.24 19.09 -17.36
CA LEU A 274 -18.88 19.38 -16.91
C LEU A 274 -17.84 19.09 -18.00
N MET A 275 -17.97 17.98 -18.72
CA MET A 275 -17.03 17.67 -19.80
C MET A 275 -17.12 18.67 -20.96
N LYS A 276 -18.32 19.19 -21.27
CA LYS A 276 -18.49 20.29 -22.24
C LYS A 276 -17.75 21.56 -21.81
N GLU A 277 -17.79 21.88 -20.52
CA GLU A 277 -17.02 23.00 -19.96
C GLU A 277 -15.50 22.72 -19.96
N ALA A 278 -15.09 21.48 -19.66
CA ALA A 278 -13.69 21.09 -19.56
C ALA A 278 -12.97 21.08 -20.92
N MET A 279 -13.62 20.57 -21.97
CA MET A 279 -13.01 20.30 -23.28
C MET A 279 -12.20 21.48 -23.87
N PRO A 280 -12.70 22.74 -23.90
CA PRO A 280 -11.90 23.86 -24.40
C PRO A 280 -10.59 24.10 -23.62
N MET A 281 -10.56 23.74 -22.34
CA MET A 281 -9.41 23.94 -21.44
C MET A 281 -8.32 22.90 -21.63
N GLY A 282 -8.65 21.72 -22.18
CA GLY A 282 -7.72 20.60 -22.30
C GLY A 282 -6.54 20.89 -23.22
N ASN A 283 -5.35 20.48 -22.81
CA ASN A 283 -4.18 20.46 -23.69
C ASN A 283 -4.23 19.28 -24.67
N MET A 284 -3.23 19.19 -25.56
CA MET A 284 -3.18 18.14 -26.59
C MET A 284 -3.29 16.73 -25.99
N GLN A 285 -2.51 16.46 -24.94
CA GLN A 285 -2.42 15.14 -24.32
C GLN A 285 -3.70 14.80 -23.55
N GLU A 286 -4.23 15.74 -22.77
CA GLU A 286 -5.47 15.58 -22.01
C GLU A 286 -6.66 15.23 -22.92
N LEU A 287 -6.83 15.98 -24.01
CA LEU A 287 -7.88 15.72 -24.99
C LEU A 287 -7.68 14.38 -25.70
N HIS A 288 -6.44 14.03 -26.04
CA HIS A 288 -6.14 12.76 -26.69
C HIS A 288 -6.47 11.57 -25.78
N GLN A 289 -6.07 11.62 -24.50
CA GLN A 289 -6.34 10.54 -23.55
C GLN A 289 -7.83 10.41 -23.25
N TYR A 290 -8.55 11.53 -23.10
CA TYR A 290 -9.99 11.49 -22.89
C TYR A 290 -10.74 10.90 -24.08
N ALA A 291 -10.37 11.28 -25.31
CA ALA A 291 -10.94 10.68 -26.51
C ALA A 291 -10.66 9.16 -26.58
N ARG A 292 -9.44 8.72 -26.23
CA ARG A 292 -9.10 7.29 -26.13
C ARG A 292 -9.94 6.56 -25.09
N GLN A 293 -10.20 7.18 -23.95
CA GLN A 293 -11.07 6.63 -22.92
C GLN A 293 -12.50 6.45 -23.44
N LEU A 294 -13.04 7.44 -24.16
CA LEU A 294 -14.36 7.36 -24.78
C LEU A 294 -14.46 6.22 -25.82
N VAL A 295 -13.40 6.01 -26.63
CA VAL A 295 -13.34 4.85 -27.54
C VAL A 295 -13.45 3.53 -26.75
N ALA A 296 -12.68 3.37 -25.67
CA ALA A 296 -12.73 2.17 -24.84
C ALA A 296 -14.11 1.95 -24.18
N MET A 297 -14.82 3.03 -23.88
CA MET A 297 -16.20 3.00 -23.40
C MET A 297 -17.24 2.79 -24.51
N LYS A 298 -16.83 2.57 -25.76
CA LYS A 298 -17.71 2.46 -26.95
C LYS A 298 -18.55 3.72 -27.23
N ARG A 299 -18.08 4.89 -26.77
CA ARG A 299 -18.67 6.21 -27.04
C ARG A 299 -18.03 6.85 -28.27
N SER A 300 -18.02 6.12 -29.39
CA SER A 300 -17.20 6.46 -30.58
C SER A 300 -17.52 7.83 -31.19
N LYS A 301 -18.79 8.25 -31.19
CA LYS A 301 -19.20 9.56 -31.73
C LYS A 301 -18.60 10.71 -30.92
N GLU A 302 -18.74 10.65 -29.60
CA GLU A 302 -18.15 11.63 -28.67
C GLU A 302 -16.62 11.62 -28.77
N ALA A 303 -16.01 10.44 -28.89
CA ALA A 303 -14.56 10.33 -29.07
C ALA A 303 -14.09 11.04 -30.34
N LEU A 304 -14.80 10.86 -31.47
CA LEU A 304 -14.48 11.55 -32.72
C LEU A 304 -14.58 13.07 -32.57
N GLU A 305 -15.61 13.59 -31.90
CA GLU A 305 -15.75 15.03 -31.64
C GLU A 305 -14.55 15.58 -30.85
N VAL A 306 -14.10 14.86 -29.82
CA VAL A 306 -12.92 15.25 -29.03
C VAL A 306 -11.64 15.19 -29.86
N PHE A 307 -11.45 14.14 -30.69
CA PHE A 307 -10.29 14.07 -31.59
C PHE A 307 -10.28 15.19 -32.63
N GLN A 308 -11.45 15.56 -33.18
CA GLN A 308 -11.59 16.69 -34.09
C GLN A 308 -11.26 18.02 -33.39
N LEU A 309 -11.75 18.24 -32.17
CA LEU A 309 -11.38 19.40 -31.37
C LEU A 309 -9.87 19.45 -31.12
N ASN A 310 -9.26 18.33 -30.75
CA ASN A 310 -7.83 18.23 -30.47
C ASN A 310 -7.00 18.56 -31.73
N ALA A 311 -7.31 17.96 -32.87
CA ALA A 311 -6.64 18.24 -34.13
C ALA A 311 -6.85 19.68 -34.62
N LYS A 312 -8.00 20.29 -34.35
CA LYS A 312 -8.24 21.71 -34.63
C LYS A 312 -7.33 22.62 -33.78
N LYS A 313 -7.11 22.27 -32.50
CA LYS A 313 -6.28 23.05 -31.57
C LYS A 313 -4.78 22.83 -31.81
N TYR A 314 -4.39 21.64 -32.26
CA TYR A 314 -3.00 21.25 -32.50
C TYR A 314 -2.81 20.56 -33.87
N PRO A 315 -2.99 21.29 -34.99
CA PRO A 315 -3.04 20.70 -36.34
C PRO A 315 -1.69 20.17 -36.86
N ALA A 316 -0.57 20.62 -36.28
CA ALA A 316 0.77 20.18 -36.67
C ALA A 316 1.26 18.97 -35.85
N ASP A 317 0.55 18.59 -34.79
CA ASP A 317 0.98 17.52 -33.89
C ASP A 317 0.67 16.14 -34.50
N PHE A 318 1.65 15.24 -34.50
CA PHE A 318 1.48 13.89 -35.03
C PHE A 318 0.47 13.08 -34.22
N THR A 319 0.41 13.30 -32.90
CA THR A 319 -0.50 12.60 -31.98
C THR A 319 -1.96 12.90 -32.29
N THR A 320 -2.29 14.14 -32.68
CA THR A 320 -3.65 14.51 -33.08
C THR A 320 -4.04 13.91 -34.42
N SER A 321 -3.09 13.76 -35.34
CA SER A 321 -3.29 13.03 -36.60
C SER A 321 -3.64 11.56 -36.35
N VAL A 322 -2.89 10.90 -35.46
CA VAL A 322 -3.17 9.52 -35.02
C VAL A 322 -4.52 9.43 -34.30
N GLY A 323 -4.85 10.44 -33.48
CA GLY A 323 -6.15 10.55 -32.83
C GLY A 323 -7.31 10.58 -33.82
N LEU A 324 -7.23 11.40 -34.86
CA LEU A 324 -8.26 11.45 -35.90
C LEU A 324 -8.43 10.11 -36.63
N ILE A 325 -7.33 9.42 -36.97
CA ILE A 325 -7.38 8.09 -37.58
C ILE A 325 -8.18 7.14 -36.71
N ARG A 326 -7.90 7.13 -35.40
CA ARG A 326 -8.62 6.31 -34.41
C ARG A 326 -10.10 6.71 -34.31
N GLY A 327 -10.40 8.00 -34.27
CA GLY A 327 -11.76 8.53 -34.21
C GLY A 327 -12.62 8.09 -35.40
N TYR A 328 -12.13 8.32 -36.62
CA TYR A 328 -12.84 7.90 -37.84
C TYR A 328 -12.98 6.38 -37.93
N SER A 329 -11.96 5.63 -37.51
CA SER A 329 -12.03 4.17 -37.47
C SER A 329 -13.09 3.67 -36.48
N ALA A 330 -13.17 4.27 -35.28
CA ALA A 330 -14.13 3.90 -34.23
C ALA A 330 -15.61 4.12 -34.62
N VAL A 331 -15.89 5.01 -35.57
CA VAL A 331 -17.25 5.25 -36.11
C VAL A 331 -17.53 4.48 -37.41
N GLY A 332 -16.60 3.62 -37.85
CA GLY A 332 -16.75 2.81 -39.07
C GLY A 332 -16.36 3.53 -40.37
N GLU A 333 -15.81 4.74 -40.30
CA GLU A 333 -15.37 5.50 -41.47
C GLU A 333 -13.95 5.10 -41.91
N TYR A 334 -13.76 3.80 -42.19
CA TYR A 334 -12.44 3.23 -42.47
C TYR A 334 -11.73 3.85 -43.68
N LYS A 335 -12.48 4.29 -44.69
CA LYS A 335 -11.92 4.98 -45.87
C LYS A 335 -11.31 6.34 -45.50
N ASN A 336 -11.98 7.10 -44.63
CA ASN A 336 -11.49 8.40 -44.15
C ASN A 336 -10.26 8.21 -43.24
N ALA A 337 -10.34 7.24 -42.32
CA ALA A 337 -9.21 6.86 -41.48
C ALA A 337 -8.00 6.42 -42.30
N LEU A 338 -8.19 5.60 -43.35
CA LEU A 338 -7.11 5.12 -44.22
C LEU A 338 -6.44 6.27 -44.98
N LYS A 339 -7.22 7.21 -45.51
CA LYS A 339 -6.69 8.40 -46.18
C LYS A 339 -5.81 9.21 -45.21
N LEU A 340 -6.30 9.45 -44.00
CA LEU A 340 -5.55 10.16 -42.96
C LEU A 340 -4.27 9.41 -42.56
N ALA A 341 -4.33 8.09 -42.41
CA ALA A 341 -3.18 7.26 -42.08
C ALA A 341 -2.07 7.34 -43.14
N LYS A 342 -2.44 7.26 -44.43
CA LYS A 342 -1.48 7.44 -45.54
C LYS A 342 -0.86 8.84 -45.55
N THR A 343 -1.62 9.88 -45.19
CA THR A 343 -1.09 11.26 -45.08
C THR A 343 -0.21 11.46 -43.83
N ALA A 344 -0.51 10.78 -42.73
CA ALA A 344 0.24 10.89 -41.48
C ALA A 344 1.56 10.10 -41.51
N LEU A 345 1.62 8.97 -42.22
CA LEU A 345 2.79 8.09 -42.30
C LEU A 345 4.13 8.82 -42.59
N PRO A 346 4.25 9.69 -43.61
CA PRO A 346 5.52 10.39 -43.88
C PRO A 346 5.88 11.44 -42.81
N LYS A 347 4.96 11.78 -41.90
CA LYS A 347 5.16 12.75 -40.80
C LYS A 347 5.49 12.09 -39.47
N ALA A 348 5.68 10.77 -39.44
CA ALA A 348 5.98 10.05 -38.21
C ALA A 348 7.34 10.51 -37.63
N PRO A 349 7.41 10.87 -36.32
CA PRO A 349 8.62 11.43 -35.72
C PRO A 349 9.73 10.40 -35.48
N ASP A 350 9.37 9.11 -35.39
CA ASP A 350 10.29 8.02 -35.06
C ASP A 350 9.83 6.69 -35.70
N SER A 351 10.69 5.67 -35.63
CA SER A 351 10.46 4.35 -36.22
C SER A 351 9.27 3.60 -35.59
N ASN A 352 9.03 3.77 -34.29
CA ASN A 352 7.91 3.13 -33.61
C ASN A 352 6.59 3.77 -34.06
N SER A 353 6.54 5.10 -34.10
CA SER A 353 5.42 5.87 -34.63
C SER A 353 5.10 5.48 -36.07
N LYS A 354 6.12 5.32 -36.92
CA LYS A 354 5.96 4.87 -38.30
C LYS A 354 5.36 3.46 -38.37
N SER A 355 5.94 2.50 -37.64
CA SER A 355 5.45 1.12 -37.60
C SER A 355 4.01 1.02 -37.10
N ASN A 356 3.63 1.85 -36.13
CA ASN A 356 2.26 1.90 -35.63
C ASN A 356 1.27 2.37 -36.71
N VAL A 357 1.62 3.40 -37.49
CA VAL A 357 0.76 3.86 -38.59
C VAL A 357 0.70 2.86 -39.73
N GLU A 358 1.80 2.16 -40.05
CA GLU A 358 1.80 1.08 -41.06
C GLU A 358 0.84 -0.06 -40.67
N LYS A 359 0.84 -0.47 -39.39
CA LYS A 359 -0.11 -1.46 -38.86
C LYS A 359 -1.56 -0.97 -38.96
N MET A 360 -1.80 0.32 -38.67
CA MET A 360 -3.13 0.93 -38.84
C MET A 360 -3.58 0.88 -40.30
N ILE A 361 -2.71 1.23 -41.24
CA ILE A 361 -3.01 1.18 -42.69
C ILE A 361 -3.39 -0.25 -43.10
N ALA A 362 -2.58 -1.25 -42.74
CA ALA A 362 -2.84 -2.65 -43.08
C ALA A 362 -4.17 -3.17 -42.50
N THR A 363 -4.55 -2.70 -41.31
CA THR A 363 -5.83 -3.04 -40.66
C THR A 363 -7.00 -2.37 -41.38
N LEU A 364 -6.86 -1.08 -41.72
CA LEU A 364 -7.88 -0.29 -42.40
C LEU A 364 -8.13 -0.75 -43.85
N GLU A 365 -7.10 -1.24 -44.54
CA GLU A 365 -7.24 -1.83 -45.88
C GLU A 365 -8.10 -3.10 -45.88
N GLN A 366 -8.20 -3.78 -44.73
CA GLN A 366 -9.11 -4.91 -44.53
C GLN A 366 -10.52 -4.47 -44.10
N GLY A 367 -10.78 -3.16 -43.96
CA GLY A 367 -12.06 -2.64 -43.46
C GLY A 367 -12.30 -2.94 -41.98
N LYS A 368 -11.22 -3.02 -41.17
CA LYS A 368 -11.30 -3.31 -39.73
C LYS A 368 -10.96 -2.07 -38.90
N ASP A 369 -11.48 -2.05 -37.67
CA ASP A 369 -11.17 -1.02 -36.67
C ASP A 369 -9.72 -1.15 -36.18
N VAL A 370 -9.04 -0.01 -35.97
CA VAL A 370 -7.66 0.07 -35.48
C VAL A 370 -7.55 0.21 -33.96
N ASN A 371 -8.70 0.25 -33.27
CA ASN A 371 -8.78 0.54 -31.84
C ASN A 371 -8.71 -0.68 -30.93
#